data_AF-A0A436S4F7-F1
#
_entry.id   AF-A0A436S4F7-F1
#
_cell.length_a   1.000
_cell.length_b   1.000
_cell.length_c   1.000
_cell.angle_alpha   90.00
_cell.angle_beta   90.00
_cell.angle_gamma   90.00
#
_symmetry.space_group_name_H-M   'P 1'
#
loop_
_entity.id
_entity.type
_entity.pdbx_description
1 polymer ?
#
loop_
_entity_poly.entity_id
_entity_poly.type
_entity_poly.pdbx_seq_one_letter_code
_entity_poly.pdbx_strand_id
1 'polypeptide(L)'
;MTERAAILAELASIAAAVERLAGLLTVEEPSPDPPIGHADDGGRVEPPRKFDGHDMVTPHIAQLRTGIPQNTIRKWCQAEGIGEKRGAGWVVSMQELHTRVHRRRKAA
;
A
#
# COMPACT_ATOMS: atom_id res chain seq x y z
N MET A 1 26.33 24.41 -31.13
CA MET A 1 25.11 23.63 -30.81
C MET A 1 24.80 23.85 -29.35
N THR A 2 23.61 24.37 -29.08
CA THR A 2 23.24 25.03 -27.82
C THR A 2 23.06 24.02 -26.69
N GLU A 3 23.60 24.35 -25.52
CA GLU A 3 23.51 23.61 -24.24
C GLU A 3 22.07 23.15 -23.92
N ARG A 4 21.07 23.92 -24.35
CA ARG A 4 19.65 23.57 -24.32
C ARG A 4 19.31 22.25 -25.01
N ALA A 5 19.95 21.93 -26.14
CA ALA A 5 19.72 20.68 -26.87
C ALA A 5 20.28 19.47 -26.11
N ALA A 6 21.40 19.64 -25.40
CA ALA A 6 21.98 18.58 -24.56
C ALA A 6 21.08 18.28 -23.35
N ILE A 7 20.57 19.33 -22.69
CA ILE A 7 19.64 19.19 -21.55
C ILE A 7 18.33 18.50 -21.98
N LEU A 8 17.77 18.87 -23.14
CA LEU A 8 16.56 18.24 -23.66
C LEU A 8 16.78 16.76 -24.01
N ALA A 9 17.95 16.41 -24.53
CA ALA A 9 18.32 15.02 -24.82
C ALA A 9 18.46 14.18 -23.53
N GLU A 10 19.08 14.73 -22.48
CA GLU A 10 19.14 14.06 -21.18
C GLU A 10 17.76 13.85 -20.57
N LEU A 11 16.88 14.86 -20.61
CA LEU A 11 15.52 14.74 -20.07
C LEU A 11 14.70 13.67 -20.82
N ALA A 12 14.86 13.57 -22.14
CA ALA A 12 14.22 12.50 -22.93
C ALA A 12 14.74 11.11 -22.53
N SER A 13 16.05 10.98 -22.27
CA SER A 13 16.67 9.74 -21.80
C SER A 13 16.12 9.32 -20.42
N ILE A 14 16.00 10.28 -19.49
CA ILE A 14 15.44 10.04 -18.16
C ILE A 14 13.97 9.61 -18.26
N ALA A 15 13.16 10.27 -19.09
CA ALA A 15 11.76 9.89 -19.29
C ALA A 15 11.63 8.45 -19.82
N ALA A 16 12.45 8.06 -20.79
CA ALA A 16 12.47 6.70 -21.32
C ALA A 16 12.96 5.65 -20.30
N ALA A 17 13.78 6.04 -19.33
CA ALA A 17 14.19 5.15 -18.23
C ALA A 17 13.05 4.97 -17.21
N VAL A 18 12.28 6.02 -16.93
CA VAL A 18 11.10 5.98 -16.04
C VAL A 18 10.02 5.06 -16.62
N GLU A 19 9.74 5.13 -17.93
CA GLU A 19 8.76 4.24 -18.58
C GLU A 19 9.17 2.77 -18.51
N ARG A 20 10.47 2.47 -18.68
CA ARG A 20 11.01 1.10 -18.52
C ARG A 20 10.85 0.57 -17.09
N LEU A 21 11.05 1.42 -16.09
CA LEU A 21 10.82 1.06 -14.69
C LEU A 21 9.33 0.89 -14.37
N ALA A 22 8.47 1.71 -14.95
CA ALA A 22 7.02 1.58 -14.82
C ALA A 22 6.51 0.25 -15.43
N GLY A 23 7.07 -0.18 -16.57
CA GLY A 23 6.76 -1.46 -17.19
C GLY A 23 7.18 -2.69 -16.37
N LEU A 24 8.18 -2.56 -15.50
CA LEU A 24 8.61 -3.60 -14.56
C LEU A 24 7.76 -3.63 -13.28
N LEU A 25 6.93 -2.61 -13.05
CA LEU A 25 6.02 -2.48 -11.91
C LEU A 25 4.59 -2.84 -12.30
N THR A 26 4.39 -3.68 -13.32
CA THR A 26 3.14 -4.42 -13.47
C THR A 26 3.01 -5.36 -12.28
N VAL A 27 2.47 -4.81 -11.20
CA VAL A 27 2.01 -5.55 -10.04
C VAL A 27 1.03 -6.57 -10.60
N GLU A 28 1.44 -7.83 -10.63
CA GLU A 28 0.50 -8.95 -10.73
C GLU A 28 -0.63 -8.64 -9.74
N GLU A 29 -1.81 -8.35 -10.27
CA GLU A 29 -3.02 -8.28 -9.47
C GLU A 29 -3.07 -9.58 -8.67
N PRO A 30 -3.00 -9.54 -7.32
CA PRO A 30 -3.17 -10.76 -6.56
C PRO A 30 -4.56 -11.29 -6.91
N SER A 31 -4.57 -12.51 -7.44
CA SER A 31 -5.76 -13.32 -7.72
C SER A 31 -6.85 -13.03 -6.69
N PRO A 32 -8.11 -12.79 -7.10
CA PRO A 32 -9.18 -12.56 -6.15
C PRO A 32 -9.27 -13.78 -5.23
N ASP A 33 -9.00 -13.58 -3.94
CA ASP A 33 -9.37 -14.55 -2.90
C ASP A 33 -10.88 -14.85 -3.05
N PRO A 34 -11.30 -16.10 -2.81
CA PRO A 34 -12.71 -16.49 -2.97
C PRO A 34 -13.63 -15.59 -2.13
N PRO A 35 -14.89 -15.39 -2.57
CA PRO A 35 -15.84 -14.54 -1.87
C PRO A 35 -16.00 -15.04 -0.43
N ILE A 36 -15.64 -14.19 0.53
CA ILE A 36 -15.91 -14.42 1.94
C ILE A 36 -17.43 -14.42 2.08
N GLY A 37 -17.99 -15.61 2.28
CA GLY A 37 -19.40 -15.78 2.59
C GLY A 37 -19.75 -14.93 3.80
N HIS A 38 -20.81 -14.13 3.67
CA HIS A 38 -21.45 -13.45 4.78
C HIS A 38 -22.05 -14.51 5.72
N ALA A 39 -21.24 -15.03 6.64
CA ALA A 39 -21.75 -15.67 7.84
C ALA A 39 -21.94 -14.56 8.88
N ASP A 40 -23.18 -14.11 9.02
CA ASP A 40 -23.69 -13.47 10.22
C ASP A 40 -23.36 -14.39 11.40
N ASP A 41 -22.37 -14.03 12.20
CA ASP A 41 -22.20 -14.62 13.52
C ASP A 41 -21.54 -13.58 14.44
N GLY A 42 -22.12 -13.39 15.62
CA GLY A 42 -21.79 -12.37 16.62
C GLY A 42 -20.42 -12.57 17.28
N GLY A 43 -19.36 -12.65 16.47
CA GLY A 43 -17.99 -12.91 16.88
C GLY A 43 -17.37 -11.72 17.59
N ARG A 44 -17.26 -11.85 18.91
CA ARG A 44 -16.30 -11.18 19.80
C ARG A 44 -15.24 -10.37 19.05
N VAL A 45 -15.46 -9.07 18.90
CA VAL A 45 -14.43 -8.13 18.43
C VAL A 45 -13.30 -8.21 19.45
N GLU A 46 -12.16 -8.80 19.07
CA GLU A 46 -10.95 -8.70 19.87
C GLU A 46 -10.74 -7.21 20.20
N PRO A 47 -10.43 -6.85 21.46
CA PRO A 47 -10.19 -5.45 21.79
C PRO A 47 -9.15 -4.89 20.82
N PRO A 48 -9.37 -3.69 20.26
CA PRO A 48 -8.47 -3.13 19.25
C PRO A 48 -7.05 -3.16 19.82
N ARG A 49 -6.13 -3.83 19.12
CA ARG A 49 -4.71 -3.78 19.45
C ARG A 49 -4.37 -2.31 19.62
N LYS A 50 -3.83 -1.94 20.79
CA LYS A 50 -3.48 -0.54 21.05
C LYS A 50 -2.34 -0.18 20.10
N PHE A 51 -2.67 0.55 19.04
CA PHE A 51 -1.68 1.17 18.18
C PHE A 51 -1.13 2.39 18.90
N ASP A 52 0.19 2.43 19.10
CA ASP A 52 0.83 3.66 19.55
C ASP A 52 0.61 4.73 18.47
N GLY A 53 -0.18 5.75 18.80
CA GLY A 53 -0.72 6.72 17.83
C GLY A 53 0.33 7.53 17.07
N HIS A 54 1.61 7.39 17.42
CA HIS A 54 2.74 8.06 16.78
C HIS A 54 3.04 7.56 15.36
N ASP A 55 2.56 6.37 14.97
CA ASP A 55 2.87 5.77 13.66
C ASP A 55 1.63 5.49 12.79
N MET A 56 0.50 6.09 13.16
CA MET A 56 -0.78 5.92 12.47
C MET A 56 -0.93 6.98 11.38
N VAL A 57 -1.11 6.57 10.13
CA VAL A 57 -1.29 7.46 8.98
C VAL A 57 -2.55 7.11 8.19
N THR A 58 -3.03 8.04 7.35
CA THR A 58 -4.14 7.72 6.44
C THR A 58 -3.66 6.81 5.29
N PRO A 59 -4.55 6.02 4.67
CA PRO A 59 -4.21 5.22 3.49
C PRO A 59 -3.55 6.02 2.37
N HIS A 60 -3.91 7.30 2.21
CA HIS A 60 -3.29 8.18 1.24
C HIS A 60 -1.80 8.43 1.53
N ILE A 61 -1.46 8.77 2.78
CA ILE A 61 -0.06 8.95 3.20
C ILE A 61 0.70 7.62 3.13
N ALA A 62 0.09 6.51 3.52
CA ALA A 62 0.69 5.19 3.40
C ALA A 62 0.99 4.81 1.94
N GLN A 63 0.09 5.14 0.99
CA GLN A 63 0.34 4.95 -0.44
C GLN A 63 1.57 5.75 -0.90
N LEU A 64 1.66 7.03 -0.54
CA LEU A 64 2.80 7.87 -0.93
C LEU A 64 4.14 7.33 -0.39
N ARG A 65 4.13 6.71 0.78
CA ARG A 65 5.35 6.17 1.42
C ARG A 65 5.74 4.78 0.94
N THR A 66 4.76 3.94 0.61
CA THR A 66 4.99 2.50 0.32
C THR A 66 4.76 2.12 -1.13
N GLY A 67 4.14 3.00 -1.93
CA GLY A 67 3.68 2.71 -3.28
C GLY A 67 2.44 1.80 -3.34
N ILE A 68 1.90 1.35 -2.20
CA ILE A 68 0.79 0.41 -2.16
C ILE A 68 -0.54 1.14 -2.40
N PRO A 69 -1.43 0.65 -3.29
CA PRO A 69 -2.71 1.30 -3.54
C PRO A 69 -3.58 1.46 -2.29
N GLN A 70 -4.25 2.61 -2.17
CA GLN A 70 -5.15 2.91 -1.04
C GLN A 70 -6.24 1.85 -0.83
N ASN A 71 -6.83 1.33 -1.91
CA ASN A 71 -7.85 0.28 -1.81
C ASN A 71 -7.29 -1.00 -1.19
N THR A 72 -6.07 -1.37 -1.53
CA THR A 72 -5.37 -2.52 -0.96
C THR A 72 -5.10 -2.31 0.52
N ILE A 73 -4.61 -1.14 0.91
CA ILE A 73 -4.38 -0.80 2.32
C ILE A 73 -5.69 -0.87 3.12
N ARG A 74 -6.79 -0.32 2.58
CA ARG A 74 -8.12 -0.37 3.21
C ARG A 74 -8.60 -1.81 3.42
N LYS A 75 -8.44 -2.67 2.40
CA LYS A 75 -8.78 -4.09 2.49
C LYS A 75 -7.99 -4.78 3.61
N TRP A 76 -6.70 -4.48 3.74
CA TRP A 76 -5.87 -5.04 4.80
C TRP A 76 -6.24 -4.53 6.19
N CYS A 77 -6.59 -3.25 6.33
CA CYS A 77 -7.13 -2.74 7.60
C CYS A 77 -8.39 -3.49 8.01
N GLN A 78 -9.27 -3.82 7.06
CA GLN A 78 -10.52 -4.53 7.33
C GLN A 78 -10.32 -6.02 7.59
N ALA A 79 -9.49 -6.70 6.79
CA ALA A 79 -9.35 -8.16 6.85
C ALA A 79 -8.36 -8.63 7.94
N GLU A 80 -7.33 -7.85 8.22
CA GLU A 80 -6.18 -8.29 9.02
C GLU A 80 -5.87 -7.38 10.21
N GLY A 81 -6.64 -6.29 10.37
CA GLY A 81 -6.51 -5.42 11.54
C GLY A 81 -5.15 -4.74 11.63
N ILE A 82 -4.52 -4.38 10.50
CA ILE A 82 -3.25 -3.60 10.47
C ILE A 82 -3.46 -2.10 10.73
N GLY A 83 -4.68 -1.71 11.05
CA GLY A 83 -5.11 -0.35 11.27
C GLY A 83 -6.46 -0.31 11.97
N GLU A 84 -6.96 0.90 12.23
CA GLU A 84 -8.23 1.11 12.92
C GLU A 84 -9.08 2.15 12.20
N LYS A 85 -10.39 2.06 12.41
CA LYS A 85 -11.35 3.02 11.87
C LYS A 85 -11.49 4.19 12.86
N ARG A 86 -11.06 5.39 12.46
CA ARG A 86 -11.23 6.64 13.22
C ARG A 86 -12.26 7.53 12.53
N GLY A 87 -13.46 7.60 13.10
CA GLY A 87 -14.57 8.36 12.54
C GLY A 87 -14.96 7.85 11.14
N ALA A 88 -14.91 8.74 10.14
CA ALA A 88 -15.23 8.42 8.75
C ALA A 88 -14.07 7.76 7.97
N GLY A 89 -12.86 7.74 8.55
CA GLY A 89 -11.64 7.29 7.87
C GLY A 89 -11.02 6.04 8.47
N TRP A 90 -10.23 5.34 7.66
CA TRP A 90 -9.27 4.36 8.15
C TRP A 90 -7.94 5.05 8.43
N VAL A 91 -7.27 4.62 9.48
CA VAL A 91 -5.86 4.92 9.75
C VAL A 91 -5.10 3.60 9.85
N VAL A 92 -3.89 3.55 9.32
CA VAL A 92 -3.05 2.36 9.22
C VAL A 92 -1.76 2.58 10.00
N SER A 93 -1.29 1.55 10.70
CA SER A 93 0.04 1.55 11.30
C SER A 93 1.09 1.29 10.22
N MET A 94 2.07 2.18 10.08
CA MET A 94 3.16 1.96 9.12
C MET A 94 4.03 0.76 9.51
N GLN A 95 4.27 0.54 10.80
CA GLN A 95 4.99 -0.63 11.30
C GLN A 95 4.33 -1.95 10.89
N GLU A 96 3.01 -2.08 11.06
CA GLU A 96 2.26 -3.28 10.65
C GLU A 96 2.25 -3.44 9.13
N LEU A 97 2.05 -2.32 8.40
CA LEU A 97 2.09 -2.30 6.95
C LEU A 97 3.46 -2.79 6.42
N HIS A 98 4.56 -2.32 6.99
CA HIS A 98 5.91 -2.75 6.65
C HIS A 98 6.14 -4.22 7.01
N THR A 99 5.73 -4.64 8.20
CA THR A 99 5.85 -6.03 8.68
C THR A 99 5.14 -6.98 7.72
N ARG A 100 3.94 -6.62 7.27
CA ARG A 100 3.18 -7.38 6.28
C ARG A 100 3.93 -7.54 4.96
N VAL A 101 4.46 -6.44 4.41
CA VAL A 101 5.22 -6.47 3.15
C VAL A 101 6.44 -7.38 3.28
N HIS A 102 7.14 -7.31 4.41
CA HIS A 102 8.32 -8.15 4.68
C HIS A 102 7.95 -9.61 4.91
N ARG A 103 6.82 -9.91 5.58
CA ARG A 103 6.33 -11.29 5.77
C ARG A 103 6.02 -11.97 4.44
N ARG A 104 5.41 -11.26 3.48
CA ARG A 104 5.14 -11.82 2.14
C ARG A 104 6.41 -12.17 1.37
N ARG A 105 7.53 -11.49 1.61
CA ARG A 105 8.83 -11.78 0.96
C ARG A 105 9.54 -13.03 1.50
N LYS A 106 9.20 -13.51 2.70
CA LYS A 106 9.86 -14.67 3.33
C LYS A 106 9.12 -15.99 3.09
N ALA A 107 7.91 -15.92 2.52
CA ALA A 107 7.07 -17.07 2.23
C ALA A 107 7.14 -17.52 0.75
N ALA A 108 8.04 -16.91 -0.04
CA ALA A 108 8.40 -17.31 -1.41
C ALA A 108 9.86 -17.74 -1.41
#